data_AF-A0A7W1AGJ9-F1
#
_entry.id   AF-A0A7W1AGJ9-F1
#
_cell.length_a   1.000
_cell.length_b   1.000
_cell.length_c   1.000
_cell.angle_alpha   90.00
_cell.angle_beta   90.00
_cell.angle_gamma   90.00
#
_symmetry.space_group_name_H-M   'P 1'
#
loop_
_entity.id
_entity.type
_entity.pdbx_description
1 polymer ?
#
loop_
_entity_poly.entity_id
_entity_poly.type
_entity_poly.pdbx_seq_one_letter_code
_entity_poly.pdbx_strand_id
1 'polypeptide(L)'
;MKPDSWTPPAEMDAKVREWMKAQGYSVNSTRYYFDDEVYAWRHEEQLGSPTLWITRSVLEHCAPTDLAAHLDRLHVAARMRSKPKARFVVVERDSKIDVVVWGHGD
;
A
#
# COMPACT_ATOMS: atom_id res chain seq x y z
N MET A 1 24.21 -9.97 -1.86
CA MET A 1 23.06 -9.21 -2.39
C MET A 1 21.82 -9.81 -1.76
N LYS A 2 21.16 -9.08 -0.85
CA LYS A 2 19.86 -9.52 -0.33
C LYS A 2 18.86 -9.49 -1.49
N PRO A 3 17.86 -10.37 -1.54
CA PRO A 3 16.86 -10.32 -2.60
C PRO A 3 16.01 -9.06 -2.41
N ASP A 4 16.38 -7.97 -3.07
CA ASP A 4 15.58 -6.74 -3.21
C ASP A 4 14.28 -6.96 -4.03
N SER A 5 14.04 -8.20 -4.48
CA SER A 5 13.02 -8.56 -5.46
C SER A 5 11.96 -9.48 -4.85
N TRP A 6 11.36 -9.07 -3.73
CA TRP A 6 10.08 -9.65 -3.34
C TRP A 6 8.96 -8.88 -4.02
N THR A 7 8.00 -9.60 -4.58
CA THR A 7 6.77 -9.03 -5.15
C THR A 7 5.59 -9.81 -4.62
N PRO A 8 4.45 -9.15 -4.36
CA PRO A 8 3.24 -9.84 -3.97
C PRO A 8 2.77 -10.79 -5.07
N PRO A 9 1.90 -11.76 -4.74
CA PRO A 9 1.24 -12.61 -5.72
C PRO A 9 0.60 -11.77 -6.84
N ALA A 10 0.61 -12.25 -8.08
CA ALA A 10 0.08 -11.51 -9.23
C ALA A 10 -1.39 -11.08 -9.06
N GLU A 11 -2.21 -11.94 -8.45
CA GLU A 11 -3.62 -11.62 -8.13
C GLU A 11 -3.74 -10.48 -7.12
N MET A 12 -2.86 -10.48 -6.10
CA MET A 12 -2.80 -9.41 -5.09
C MET A 12 -2.38 -8.08 -5.74
N ASP A 13 -1.32 -8.07 -6.55
CA ASP A 13 -0.87 -6.88 -7.28
C ASP A 13 -1.98 -6.34 -8.20
N ALA A 14 -2.61 -7.20 -8.99
CA ALA A 14 -3.71 -6.83 -9.88
C ALA A 14 -4.85 -6.17 -9.09
N LYS A 15 -5.27 -6.79 -7.98
CA LYS A 15 -6.36 -6.30 -7.16
C LYS A 15 -6.08 -4.93 -6.53
N VAL A 16 -4.86 -4.73 -6.03
CA VAL A 16 -4.44 -3.44 -5.47
C VAL A 16 -4.40 -2.36 -6.56
N ARG A 17 -3.89 -2.68 -7.75
CA ARG A 17 -3.90 -1.76 -8.90
C ARG A 17 -5.32 -1.39 -9.34
N GLU A 18 -6.22 -2.36 -9.42
CA GLU A 18 -7.64 -2.13 -9.72
C GLU A 18 -8.28 -1.22 -8.68
N TRP A 19 -8.06 -1.49 -7.39
CA TRP A 19 -8.55 -0.64 -6.31
C TRP A 19 -8.02 0.78 -6.43
N MET A 20 -6.70 0.97 -6.61
CA MET A 20 -6.10 2.30 -6.76
C MET A 20 -6.66 3.04 -7.98
N LYS A 21 -6.82 2.35 -9.11
CA LYS A 21 -7.41 2.93 -10.32
C LYS A 21 -8.85 3.38 -10.09
N ALA A 22 -9.66 2.61 -9.36
CA ALA A 22 -11.02 3.01 -8.98
C ALA A 22 -11.05 4.27 -8.09
N GLN A 23 -9.96 4.54 -7.36
CA GLN A 23 -9.76 5.78 -6.59
C GLN A 23 -9.20 6.95 -7.42
N GLY A 24 -8.99 6.76 -8.73
CA GLY A 24 -8.40 7.77 -9.61
C GLY A 24 -6.87 7.74 -9.66
N TYR A 25 -6.22 6.73 -9.07
CA TYR A 25 -4.76 6.59 -9.04
C TYR A 25 -4.27 5.46 -9.93
N SER A 26 -3.73 5.81 -11.09
CA SER A 26 -3.11 4.81 -11.98
C SER A 26 -1.69 4.47 -11.52
N VAL A 27 -1.49 3.29 -10.95
CA VAL A 27 -0.16 2.86 -10.49
C VAL A 27 0.81 2.77 -11.67
N ASN A 28 1.86 3.57 -11.64
CA ASN A 28 2.92 3.61 -12.64
C ASN A 28 4.29 3.19 -12.07
N SER A 29 4.42 3.05 -10.75
CA SER A 29 5.65 2.65 -10.09
C SER A 29 5.37 1.77 -8.87
N THR A 30 6.16 0.72 -8.70
CA THR A 30 6.07 -0.20 -7.56
C THR A 30 7.46 -0.47 -6.99
N ARG A 31 7.57 -0.62 -5.67
CA ARG A 31 8.84 -0.92 -5.01
C ARG A 31 8.64 -1.70 -3.72
N TYR A 32 9.47 -2.70 -3.51
CA TYR A 32 9.61 -3.36 -2.21
C TYR A 32 10.71 -2.68 -1.39
N TYR A 33 10.41 -2.43 -0.12
CA TYR A 33 11.32 -1.92 0.89
C TYR A 33 11.64 -3.06 1.84
N PHE A 34 12.79 -3.71 1.62
CA PHE A 34 13.19 -4.91 2.37
C PHE A 34 13.34 -4.63 3.87
N ASP A 35 13.90 -3.48 4.25
CA ASP A 35 14.18 -3.13 5.65
C ASP A 35 12.87 -2.97 6.46
N ASP A 36 11.85 -2.41 5.81
CA ASP A 36 10.53 -2.16 6.40
C ASP A 36 9.55 -3.30 6.16
N GLU A 37 9.94 -4.30 5.35
CA GLU A 37 9.09 -5.35 4.81
C GLU A 37 7.78 -4.83 4.19
N VAL A 38 7.86 -3.75 3.40
CA VAL A 38 6.69 -3.08 2.84
C VAL A 38 6.76 -3.01 1.32
N TYR A 39 5.64 -3.30 0.66
CA TYR A 39 5.47 -3.08 -0.77
C TYR A 39 4.68 -1.79 -1.01
N ALA A 40 5.18 -0.96 -1.92
CA ALA A 40 4.61 0.34 -2.24
C ALA A 40 4.09 0.37 -3.68
N TRP A 41 2.84 0.80 -3.85
CA TRP A 41 2.25 1.16 -5.14
C TRP A 41 2.12 2.68 -5.24
N ARG A 42 2.71 3.25 -6.29
CA ARG A 42 2.80 4.70 -6.50
C ARG A 42 2.07 5.13 -7.76
N HIS A 43 1.34 6.22 -7.62
CA HIS A 43 0.95 7.07 -8.73
C HIS A 43 1.87 8.28 -8.75
N GLU A 44 2.87 8.30 -9.63
CA GLU A 44 3.78 9.43 -9.76
C GLU A 44 3.11 10.58 -10.52
N GLU A 45 2.89 11.72 -9.85
CA GLU A 45 2.47 12.99 -10.45
C GLU A 45 3.44 14.13 -10.07
N GLN A 46 3.44 15.21 -10.87
CA GLN A 46 4.36 16.36 -10.70
C GLN A 46 4.18 17.10 -9.37
N LEU A 47 3.01 17.04 -8.74
CA LEU A 47 2.68 17.80 -7.52
C LEU A 47 2.65 16.95 -6.23
N GLY A 48 2.99 15.67 -6.35
CA GLY A 48 2.99 14.72 -5.24
C GLY A 48 2.70 13.32 -5.76
N SER A 49 3.28 12.30 -5.15
CA SER A 49 3.08 10.92 -5.58
C SER A 49 2.24 10.16 -4.55
N PRO A 50 0.91 10.10 -4.71
CA PRO A 50 0.05 9.24 -3.88
C PRO A 50 0.63 7.83 -3.85
N THR A 51 1.01 7.40 -2.65
CA THR A 51 1.65 6.10 -2.45
C THR A 51 0.86 5.29 -1.44
N LEU A 52 0.48 4.07 -1.83
CA LEU A 52 -0.08 3.07 -0.94
C LEU A 52 1.04 2.12 -0.51
N TRP A 53 1.27 2.03 0.79
CA TRP A 53 2.27 1.16 1.39
C TRP A 53 1.54 0.04 2.14
N ILE A 54 1.89 -1.22 1.89
CA ILE A 54 1.28 -2.37 2.55
C ILE A 54 2.40 -3.30 3.00
N THR A 55 2.37 -3.70 4.27
CA THR A 55 3.32 -4.66 4.82
C THR A 55 3.20 -6.01 4.14
N ARG A 56 4.33 -6.71 4.02
CA ARG A 56 4.42 -8.05 3.45
C ARG A 56 3.47 -9.02 4.15
N SER A 57 3.38 -8.99 5.47
CA SER A 57 2.49 -9.87 6.25
C SER A 57 1.02 -9.74 5.82
N VAL A 58 0.54 -8.51 5.60
CA VAL A 58 -0.82 -8.27 5.07
C VAL A 58 -0.97 -8.88 3.69
N LEU A 59 0.03 -8.74 2.83
CA LEU A 59 0.00 -9.25 1.46
C LEU A 59 0.10 -10.79 1.38
N GLU A 60 0.67 -11.43 2.40
CA GLU A 60 0.80 -12.89 2.50
C GLU A 60 -0.40 -13.55 3.21
N HIS A 61 -1.04 -12.86 4.18
CA HIS A 61 -2.12 -13.44 5.00
C HIS A 61 -3.53 -13.00 4.57
N CYS A 62 -3.68 -11.84 3.94
CA CYS A 62 -4.98 -11.33 3.55
C CYS A 62 -5.34 -11.79 2.12
N ALA A 63 -6.59 -12.18 1.90
CA ALA A 63 -7.06 -12.43 0.55
C ALA A 63 -7.19 -11.08 -0.21
N PRO A 64 -6.93 -11.04 -1.54
CA PRO A 64 -6.95 -9.79 -2.31
C PRO A 64 -8.28 -9.03 -2.21
N THR A 65 -9.39 -9.74 -2.23
CA THR A 65 -10.73 -9.14 -2.14
C THR A 65 -11.01 -8.54 -0.76
N ASP A 66 -10.62 -9.24 0.31
CA ASP A 66 -10.76 -8.75 1.68
C ASP A 66 -9.85 -7.53 1.91
N LEU A 67 -8.64 -7.53 1.37
CA LEU A 67 -7.75 -6.37 1.44
C LEU A 67 -8.42 -5.13 0.83
N ALA A 68 -8.98 -5.23 -0.37
CA ALA A 68 -9.67 -4.10 -1.00
C ALA A 68 -10.85 -3.60 -0.16
N ALA A 69 -11.61 -4.50 0.47
CA ALA A 69 -12.69 -4.15 1.39
C ALA A 69 -12.17 -3.44 2.65
N HIS A 70 -11.05 -3.89 3.21
CA HIS A 70 -10.39 -3.23 4.33
C HIS A 70 -9.90 -1.83 3.97
N LEU A 71 -9.29 -1.64 2.79
CA LEU A 71 -8.82 -0.33 2.32
C LEU A 71 -9.96 0.68 2.21
N ASP A 72 -11.13 0.24 1.74
CA ASP A 72 -12.34 1.07 1.64
C ASP A 72 -12.89 1.41 3.03
N ARG A 73 -13.07 0.40 3.89
CA ARG A 73 -13.55 0.57 5.27
C ARG A 73 -12.66 1.49 6.10
N LEU A 74 -11.34 1.45 5.87
CA LEU A 74 -10.37 2.30 6.55
C LEU A 74 -10.19 3.66 5.87
N HIS A 75 -10.97 3.98 4.84
CA HIS A 75 -10.94 5.23 4.10
C HIS A 75 -9.52 5.62 3.64
N VAL A 76 -8.71 4.64 3.21
CA VAL A 76 -7.30 4.85 2.86
C VAL A 76 -7.15 5.87 1.72
N ALA A 77 -8.05 5.80 0.72
CA ALA A 77 -8.08 6.76 -0.37
C ALA A 77 -8.29 8.20 0.10
N ALA A 78 -9.19 8.43 1.07
CA ALA A 78 -9.44 9.76 1.62
C ALA A 78 -8.22 10.28 2.40
N ARG A 79 -7.53 9.39 3.13
CA ARG A 79 -6.29 9.71 3.85
C ARG A 79 -5.16 10.10 2.88
N MET A 80 -4.97 9.32 1.82
CA MET A 80 -4.01 9.63 0.75
C MET A 80 -4.30 10.97 0.08
N ARG A 81 -5.57 11.29 -0.23
CA ARG A 81 -5.98 12.59 -0.79
C ARG A 81 -5.71 13.75 0.17
N SER A 82 -6.02 13.58 1.45
CA SER A 82 -5.88 14.64 2.45
C SER A 82 -4.42 14.96 2.78
N LYS A 83 -3.53 13.96 2.73
CA LYS A 83 -2.10 14.14 3.00
C LYS A 83 -1.25 13.40 1.96
N PRO A 84 -1.09 13.94 0.74
CA PRO A 84 -0.40 13.26 -0.37
C PRO A 84 1.10 13.03 -0.12
N LYS A 85 1.70 13.78 0.83
CA LYS A 85 3.09 13.60 1.26
C LYS A 85 3.26 12.63 2.44
N ALA A 86 2.17 12.26 3.11
CA ALA A 86 2.22 11.32 4.22
C ALA A 86 2.32 9.89 3.70
N ARG A 87 3.13 9.09 4.38
CA ARG A 87 3.27 7.66 4.11
C ARG A 87 2.26 6.93 4.99
N PHE A 88 1.17 6.45 4.40
CA PHE A 88 0.21 5.60 5.10
C PHE A 88 0.57 4.15 4.85
N VAL A 89 0.77 3.38 5.91
CA VAL A 89 1.14 1.97 5.84
C VAL A 89 0.02 1.12 6.39
N VAL A 90 -0.40 0.16 5.58
CA VAL A 90 -1.38 -0.85 5.93
C VAL A 90 -0.64 -2.00 6.61
N VAL A 91 -1.00 -2.24 7.87
CA VAL A 91 -0.32 -3.19 8.75
C VAL A 91 -1.33 -4.21 9.30
N GLU A 92 -0.84 -5.39 9.66
CA GLU A 92 -1.59 -6.37 10.45
C GLU A 92 -1.18 -6.21 11.93
N ARG A 93 -2.16 -6.00 12.82
CA ARG A 93 -1.98 -5.95 14.28
C ARG A 93 -3.10 -6.71 14.97
N ASP A 94 -2.78 -7.63 15.89
CA ASP A 94 -3.77 -8.46 16.58
C ASP A 94 -4.76 -9.14 15.61
N SER A 95 -4.24 -9.67 14.49
CA SER A 95 -5.02 -10.29 13.40
C SER A 95 -6.06 -9.36 12.75
N LYS A 96 -5.85 -8.03 12.82
CA LYS A 96 -6.67 -7.02 12.17
C LYS A 96 -5.83 -6.14 11.26
N ILE A 97 -6.40 -5.81 10.11
CA ILE A 97 -5.83 -4.82 9.20
C ILE A 97 -6.10 -3.43 9.74
N ASP A 98 -5.03 -2.65 9.92
CA ASP A 98 -5.07 -1.26 10.37
C ASP A 98 -4.21 -0.38 9.46
N VAL A 99 -4.37 0.95 9.57
CA VAL A 99 -3.60 1.93 8.79
C VAL A 99 -2.91 2.87 9.75
N VAL A 100 -1.58 2.83 9.71
CA VAL A 100 -0.71 3.71 10.49
C VAL A 100 -0.06 4.76 9.61
N VAL A 101 0.23 5.93 10.17
CA VAL A 101 1.11 6.90 9.52
C VAL A 101 2.54 6.47 9.81
N TRP A 102 3.34 6.25 8.76
CA TRP A 102 4.77 5.98 8.91
C TRP A 102 5.47 7.24 9.42
N GLY A 103 5.90 7.19 10.68
CA GLY A 103 6.75 8.20 11.29
C GLY A 103 8.14 7.61 11.48
N HIS A 104 9.00 7.66 10.47
CA HIS A 104 10.43 7.46 10.68
C HIS A 104 11.14 8.79 10.41
N GLY A 105 11.57 9.44 11.50
CA GLY A 105 12.61 10.47 11.57
C GLY A 105 12.29 11.83 10.96
N ASP A 106 12.05 12.82 11.82
CA ASP A 106 12.84 14.06 11.77
C ASP A 106 14.33 13.71 11.95
#